data_AF-A0A519HJ53-F1
#
_entry.id   AF-A0A519HJ53-F1
#
_cell.length_a   1.000
_cell.length_b   1.000
_cell.length_c   1.000
_cell.angle_alpha   90.00
_cell.angle_beta   90.00
_cell.angle_gamma   90.00
#
_symmetry.space_group_name_H-M   'P 1'
#
loop_
_entity.id
_entity.type
_entity.pdbx_description
1 polymer ?
#
loop_
_entity_poly.entity_id
_entity_poly.type
_entity_poly.pdbx_seq_one_letter_code
_entity_poly.pdbx_strand_id
1 'polypeptide(L)'
;MVGPNAQIAVYIMASGRNGTLYTGVTSQLLQRVGRHKDGKFGGFSGKYGCTRLVWFERHEFMVSAIRREKQVKRWLRRYKLALIEDLNPDWRDLSDGWFDGLPGQDFGRTVIGKPLP
;
A
#
# COMPACT_ATOMS: atom_id res chain seq x y z
N MET A 1 -17.93 9.10 12.01
CA MET A 1 -17.47 8.02 12.89
C MET A 1 -16.31 7.33 12.18
N VAL A 2 -15.08 7.49 12.65
CA VAL A 2 -13.91 6.86 12.02
C VAL A 2 -13.88 5.42 12.51
N GLY A 3 -14.00 4.45 11.60
CA GLY A 3 -14.03 3.03 11.98
C GLY A 3 -12.76 2.61 12.73
N PRO A 4 -12.80 1.52 13.51
CA PRO A 4 -11.76 1.12 14.48
C PRO A 4 -10.35 0.83 13.92
N ASN A 5 -10.12 1.03 12.62
CA ASN A 5 -8.83 0.88 11.94
C ASN A 5 -8.38 2.17 11.25
N ALA A 6 -8.74 3.32 11.82
CA ALA A 6 -8.32 4.65 11.38
C ALA A 6 -6.80 4.80 11.53
N GLN A 7 -6.08 4.81 10.42
CA GLN A 7 -4.64 5.04 10.42
C GLN A 7 -4.30 6.08 9.36
N ILE A 8 -3.90 7.27 9.82
CA ILE A 8 -3.37 8.31 8.95
C ILE A 8 -1.95 7.92 8.57
N ALA A 9 -1.70 7.77 7.28
CA ALA A 9 -0.39 7.38 6.79
C ALA A 9 -0.08 7.98 5.42
N VAL A 10 1.20 8.30 5.22
CA VAL A 10 1.79 8.40 3.88
C VAL A 10 2.28 7.02 3.51
N TYR A 11 2.10 6.61 2.26
CA TYR A 11 2.44 5.28 1.82
C TYR A 11 3.01 5.28 0.41
N ILE A 12 3.81 4.26 0.09
CA ILE A 12 4.32 3.98 -1.24
C ILE A 12 3.86 2.58 -1.67
N MET A 13 3.13 2.53 -2.78
CA MET A 13 2.83 1.29 -3.48
C MET A 13 3.79 1.14 -4.67
N ALA A 14 4.17 -0.10 -4.97
CA ALA A 14 5.02 -0.41 -6.11
C ALA A 14 4.41 -1.49 -6.99
N SER A 15 4.75 -1.46 -8.29
CA SER A 15 4.47 -2.58 -9.20
C SER A 15 5.47 -3.73 -9.06
N GLY A 16 6.60 -3.48 -8.40
CA GLY A 16 7.69 -4.42 -8.21
C GLY A 16 8.98 -3.68 -7.84
N ARG A 17 10.06 -4.41 -7.54
CA ARG A 17 11.39 -3.82 -7.29
C ARG A 17 11.82 -3.03 -8.53
N ASN A 18 12.25 -1.79 -8.32
CA ASN A 18 12.61 -0.85 -9.38
C ASN A 18 11.50 -0.53 -10.41
N GLY A 19 10.24 -0.86 -10.11
CA GLY A 19 9.09 -0.57 -10.95
C GLY A 19 8.48 0.82 -10.73
N THR A 20 7.21 0.98 -11.14
CA THR A 20 6.44 2.21 -10.91
C THR A 20 6.18 2.37 -9.42
N LEU A 21 6.32 3.61 -8.92
CA LEU A 21 6.03 3.98 -7.54
C LEU A 21 4.84 4.93 -7.51
N TYR A 22 3.87 4.61 -6.66
CA TYR A 22 2.75 5.48 -6.33
C TYR A 22 2.89 5.95 -4.88
N THR A 23 2.92 7.26 -4.67
CA THR A 23 2.94 7.87 -3.33
C THR A 23 1.59 8.51 -3.03
N GLY A 24 1.01 8.20 -1.88
CA GLY A 24 -0.27 8.79 -1.46
C GLY A 24 -0.38 8.96 0.05
N VAL A 25 -1.47 9.59 0.47
CA VAL A 25 -1.87 9.77 1.86
C VAL A 25 -3.31 9.28 2.06
N THR A 26 -3.63 8.73 3.22
CA THR A 26 -4.96 8.23 3.57
C THR A 26 -5.17 8.27 5.08
N SER A 27 -6.42 8.38 5.54
CA SER A 27 -6.81 8.15 6.95
C SER A 27 -7.20 6.70 7.24
N GLN A 28 -7.22 5.84 6.22
CA GLN A 28 -7.68 4.46 6.29
C GLN A 28 -6.72 3.59 5.47
N LEU A 29 -5.53 3.31 6.03
CA LEU A 29 -4.47 2.60 5.31
C LEU A 29 -4.90 1.21 4.84
N LEU A 30 -5.48 0.39 5.71
CA LEU A 30 -5.94 -0.97 5.39
C LEU A 30 -6.90 -0.98 4.19
N GLN A 31 -7.94 -0.15 4.23
CA GLN A 31 -8.91 -0.04 3.12
C GLN A 31 -8.23 0.43 1.84
N ARG A 32 -7.33 1.42 1.92
CA ARG A 32 -6.65 1.95 0.74
C ARG A 32 -5.77 0.90 0.07
N VAL A 33 -5.05 0.11 0.86
CA VAL A 33 -4.22 -1.00 0.37
C VAL A 33 -5.09 -2.08 -0.28
N GLY A 34 -6.20 -2.47 0.36
CA GLY A 34 -7.16 -3.42 -0.22
C GLY A 34 -7.67 -2.94 -1.59
N ARG A 35 -8.08 -1.67 -1.69
CA ARG A 35 -8.51 -1.07 -2.97
C ARG A 35 -7.43 -1.10 -4.06
N HIS A 36 -6.16 -0.95 -3.70
CA HIS A 36 -5.05 -1.08 -4.64
C HIS A 36 -4.87 -2.53 -5.09
N LYS A 37 -4.93 -3.50 -4.17
CA LYS A 37 -4.81 -4.93 -4.45
C LYS A 37 -5.92 -5.44 -5.35
N ASP A 38 -7.14 -4.95 -5.17
CA ASP A 38 -8.29 -5.34 -5.99
C ASP A 38 -8.16 -4.93 -7.45
N GLY A 39 -7.38 -3.88 -7.75
CA GLY A 39 -7.25 -3.33 -9.10
C GLY A 39 -8.55 -2.74 -9.69
N LYS A 40 -9.68 -2.84 -8.97
CA LYS A 40 -11.03 -2.47 -9.45
C LYS A 40 -11.29 -0.96 -9.52
N PHE A 41 -10.42 -0.13 -8.96
CA PHE A 41 -10.53 1.32 -9.11
C PHE A 41 -9.86 1.75 -10.41
N GLY A 42 -10.69 1.94 -11.45
CA GLY A 42 -10.29 2.53 -12.73
C GLY A 42 -9.54 3.85 -12.50
N GLY A 43 -8.22 3.82 -12.64
CA GLY A 43 -7.31 4.91 -12.28
C GLY A 43 -5.84 4.51 -12.39
N PHE A 44 -4.93 5.42 -12.03
CA PHE A 44 -3.47 5.22 -12.15
C PHE A 44 -2.99 3.92 -11.48
N SER A 45 -3.50 3.61 -10.28
CA SER A 45 -3.10 2.43 -9.51
C SER A 45 -3.39 1.10 -10.22
N GLY A 46 -4.56 0.98 -10.86
CA GLY A 46 -4.92 -0.18 -11.67
C GLY A 46 -4.18 -0.22 -13.00
N LYS A 47 -3.96 0.95 -13.64
CA LYS A 47 -3.24 1.05 -14.92
C LYS A 47 -1.77 0.62 -14.84
N TYR A 48 -1.11 0.87 -13.71
CA TYR A 48 0.33 0.59 -13.54
C TYR A 48 0.64 -0.56 -12.57
N GLY A 49 -0.37 -1.33 -12.14
CA GLY A 49 -0.18 -2.52 -11.31
C GLY A 49 0.49 -2.26 -9.95
N CYS A 50 0.32 -1.07 -9.37
CA CYS A 50 0.94 -0.71 -8.09
C CYS A 50 0.15 -1.32 -6.91
N THR A 51 0.27 -2.63 -6.74
CA THR A 51 -0.50 -3.46 -5.79
C THR A 51 0.28 -3.86 -4.54
N ARG A 52 1.61 -3.67 -4.52
CA ARG A 52 2.48 -4.03 -3.40
C ARG A 52 2.71 -2.85 -2.47
N LEU A 53 2.40 -2.97 -1.18
CA LEU A 53 2.76 -1.96 -0.19
C LEU A 53 4.24 -2.16 0.20
N VAL A 54 5.10 -1.22 -0.15
CA VAL A 54 6.55 -1.37 0.10
C VAL A 54 7.09 -0.45 1.18
N TRP A 55 6.34 0.60 1.53
CA TRP A 55 6.69 1.53 2.61
C TRP A 55 5.45 2.29 3.10
N PHE A 56 5.39 2.63 4.39
CA PHE A 56 4.45 3.60 4.93
C PHE A 56 4.98 4.28 6.20
N GLU A 57 4.52 5.50 6.45
CA GLU A 57 4.83 6.31 7.63
C GLU A 57 3.52 6.75 8.28
N ARG A 58 3.37 6.47 9.59
CA ARG A 58 2.18 6.83 10.38
C ARG A 58 2.27 8.29 10.81
N HIS A 59 1.12 8.94 10.87
CA HIS A 59 0.99 10.29 11.38
C HIS A 59 -0.19 10.40 12.35
N GLU A 60 -0.05 11.30 13.32
CA GLU A 60 -1.14 11.65 14.22
C GLU A 60 -2.18 12.55 13.55
N PHE A 61 -1.71 13.48 12.69
CA PHE A 61 -2.57 14.46 12.03
C PHE A 61 -2.54 14.35 10.50
N MET A 62 -3.69 14.57 9.88
CA MET A 62 -3.82 14.58 8.40
C MET A 62 -2.96 15.67 7.76
N VAL A 63 -2.86 16.84 8.41
CA VAL A 63 -2.07 17.96 7.89
C VAL A 63 -0.57 17.62 7.84
N SER A 64 -0.03 16.95 8.86
CA SER A 64 1.36 16.49 8.83
C SER A 64 1.58 15.44 7.74
N ALA A 65 0.64 14.51 7.56
CA ALA A 65 0.72 13.50 6.51
C ALA A 65 0.68 14.11 5.11
N ILE A 66 -0.19 15.09 4.85
CA ILE A 66 -0.25 15.79 3.55
C ILE A 66 1.06 16.53 3.27
N ARG A 67 1.65 17.21 4.27
CA ARG A 67 2.94 17.89 4.12
C ARG A 67 4.05 16.89 3.77
N ARG A 68 4.09 15.76 4.48
CA ARG A 68 5.05 14.69 4.24
C ARG A 68 4.89 14.06 2.85
N GLU A 69 3.66 13.79 2.43
CA GLU A 69 3.36 13.26 1.09
C GLU A 69 3.86 14.20 -0.02
N LYS A 70 3.62 15.51 0.12
CA LYS A 70 4.12 16.51 -0.83
C LYS A 70 5.65 16.55 -0.89
N GLN A 71 6.34 16.40 0.25
CA GLN A 71 7.80 16.32 0.28
C GLN A 71 8.28 15.07 -0.46
N VAL A 72 7.77 13.89 -0.09
CA VAL A 72 8.17 12.61 -0.69
C VAL A 72 7.89 12.63 -2.20
N LYS A 73 6.74 13.15 -2.65
CA LYS A 73 6.43 13.25 -4.08
C LYS A 73 7.48 14.03 -4.88
N ARG A 74 8.00 15.13 -4.32
CA ARG A 74 9.03 16.00 -4.94
C ARG A 74 10.42 15.38 -4.96
N TRP A 75 10.67 14.33 -4.19
CA TRP A 75 11.98 13.69 -4.17
C TRP A 75 12.30 13.00 -5.49
N LEU A 76 13.59 13.08 -5.84
CA LEU A 76 14.17 12.27 -6.90
C LEU A 76 13.96 10.80 -6.61
N ARG A 77 13.83 10.00 -7.67
CA ARG A 77 13.58 8.56 -7.57
C ARG A 77 14.56 7.85 -6.64
N ARG A 78 15.86 8.16 -6.74
CA ARG A 78 16.90 7.54 -5.88
C ARG A 78 16.62 7.68 -4.38
N TYR A 79 16.07 8.82 -3.94
CA TYR A 79 15.76 9.04 -2.53
C TYR A 79 14.53 8.27 -2.08
N LYS A 80 13.55 8.06 -2.98
CA LYS A 80 12.42 7.17 -2.71
C LYS A 80 12.86 5.72 -2.61
N LEU A 81 13.80 5.28 -3.45
CA LEU A 81 14.37 3.93 -3.39
C LEU A 81 15.12 3.73 -2.07
N ALA A 82 16.01 4.65 -1.70
CA ALA A 82 16.72 4.61 -0.42
C ALA A 82 15.74 4.55 0.78
N LEU A 83 14.70 5.39 0.77
CA LEU A 83 13.66 5.39 1.81
C LEU A 83 12.97 4.01 1.97
N ILE A 84 12.72 3.33 0.86
CA ILE A 84 12.12 1.99 0.86
C ILE A 84 13.15 0.97 1.36
N GLU A 85 14.36 0.99 0.80
CA GLU A 85 15.39 -0.02 1.02
C GLU A 85 15.99 0.04 2.44
N ASP A 86 16.01 1.20 3.09
CA ASP A 86 16.41 1.36 4.49
C ASP A 86 15.55 0.54 5.46
N LEU A 87 14.26 0.33 5.14
CA LEU A 87 13.31 -0.40 5.99
C LEU A 87 12.86 -1.74 5.40
N ASN A 88 12.93 -1.88 4.09
CA ASN A 88 12.40 -3.02 3.34
C ASN A 88 13.34 -3.36 2.16
N PRO A 89 14.58 -3.80 2.44
CA PRO A 89 15.60 -4.06 1.40
C PRO A 89 15.18 -5.14 0.40
N ASP A 90 14.34 -6.07 0.82
CA ASP A 90 13.81 -7.16 0.01
C ASP A 90 12.55 -6.79 -0.76
N TRP A 91 12.03 -5.55 -0.60
CA TRP A 91 10.80 -5.10 -1.25
C TRP A 91 9.61 -6.04 -1.00
N ARG A 92 9.53 -6.58 0.22
CA ARG A 92 8.42 -7.43 0.68
C ARG A 92 7.14 -6.62 0.67
N ASP A 93 6.01 -7.29 0.43
CA ASP A 93 4.71 -6.65 0.63
C ASP A 93 4.44 -6.52 2.13
N LEU A 94 4.51 -5.28 2.64
CA LEU A 94 4.26 -5.00 4.05
C LEU A 94 2.81 -5.27 4.46
N SER A 95 1.92 -5.48 3.49
CA SER A 95 0.53 -5.83 3.71
C SER A 95 0.22 -7.32 3.56
N ASP A 96 1.24 -8.16 3.42
CA ASP A 96 1.05 -9.60 3.39
C ASP A 96 0.39 -10.09 4.69
N GLY A 97 -0.62 -10.96 4.56
CA GLY A 97 -1.45 -11.45 5.66
C GLY A 97 -2.42 -10.44 6.29
N TRP A 98 -2.44 -9.15 5.90
CA TRP A 98 -3.37 -8.16 6.51
C TRP A 98 -4.85 -8.46 6.28
N PHE A 99 -5.15 -9.24 5.26
CA PHE A 99 -6.51 -9.57 4.84
C PHE A 99 -6.88 -11.03 5.15
N ASP A 100 -5.96 -11.79 5.75
CA ASP A 100 -6.19 -13.18 6.12
C ASP A 100 -7.11 -13.20 7.35
N GLY A 101 -8.28 -13.86 7.23
CA GLY A 101 -9.23 -14.00 8.34
C GLY A 101 -10.29 -12.90 8.47
N LEU A 102 -10.40 -11.96 7.51
CA LEU A 102 -11.55 -11.05 7.45
C LEU A 102 -12.74 -11.76 6.78
N PRO A 103 -13.83 -12.09 7.51
CA PRO A 103 -14.99 -12.72 6.90
C PRO A 103 -15.63 -11.77 5.88
N GLY A 104 -15.85 -12.25 4.66
CA GLY A 104 -16.67 -11.58 3.65
C GLY A 104 -15.98 -10.55 2.76
N GLN A 105 -14.64 -10.44 2.75
CA GLN A 105 -13.93 -9.68 1.72
C GLN A 105 -12.92 -10.57 1.00
N ASP A 106 -13.43 -11.28 -0.01
CA ASP A 106 -12.63 -12.10 -0.91
C ASP A 106 -11.81 -11.19 -1.85
N PHE A 107 -10.62 -10.84 -1.39
CA PHE A 107 -9.61 -10.14 -2.17
C PHE A 107 -8.79 -11.15 -3.00
N GLY A 108 -9.47 -11.91 -3.86
CA GLY A 108 -8.89 -12.55 -5.03
C GLY A 108 -7.85 -13.64 -4.77
N ARG A 109 -8.05 -14.52 -3.78
CA ARG A 109 -7.34 -15.82 -3.75
C ARG A 109 -8.13 -16.84 -4.56
N THR A 110 -8.00 -16.81 -5.89
CA THR A 110 -8.25 -18.02 -6.69
C THR A 110 -7.12 -19.01 -6.41
N VAL A 111 -7.25 -19.78 -5.33
CA VAL A 111 -6.47 -21.01 -5.15
C VAL A 111 -7.29 -22.12 -5.81
N ILE A 112 -7.09 -22.31 -7.12
CA ILE A 112 -7.35 -23.62 -7.73
C ILE A 112 -6.24 -24.53 -7.23
N GLY A 113 -6.55 -25.53 -6.40
CA GLY A 113 -5.54 -26.51 -6.05
C GLY A 113 -5.79 -27.38 -4.84
N LYS A 114 -6.82 -28.23 -4.94
CA LYS A 114 -6.92 -29.57 -4.32
C LYS A 114 -7.26 -29.64 -2.82
N PRO A 115 -8.33 -30.38 -2.43
CA PRO A 115 -8.53 -30.78 -1.05
C PRO A 115 -7.63 -31.98 -0.74
N LEU A 116 -7.09 -32.05 0.47
CA LEU A 116 -6.39 -33.21 0.98
C LEU A 116 -6.45 -33.19 2.51
N PRO A 117 -6.48 -34.37 3.13
CA PRO A 117 -7.59 -35.33 3.21
C PRO A 117 -8.68 -34.94 4.23
#